data_AF-N8V3X6-F1
#
_entry.id   AF-N8V3X6-F1
#
_cell.length_a   1.000
_cell.length_b   1.000
_cell.length_c   1.000
_cell.angle_alpha   90.00
_cell.angle_beta   90.00
_cell.angle_gamma   90.00
#
_symmetry.space_group_name_H-M   'P 1'
#
loop_
_entity.id
_entity.type
_entity.pdbx_description
1 polymer ?
#
loop_
_entity_poly.entity_id
_entity_poly.type
_entity_poly.pdbx_seq_one_letter_code
_entity_poly.pdbx_strand_id
1 'polypeptide(L)'
;MHESISLIYILYFSNFLKHMQSISAIFLDEHPIHGCIHDASNNLNPFPILAIDDVPLNLWVHENTNIFERADNLVPAQGWLYDFESELALSHAWRLLTPNFSEYGPISTIVPLLVCPDDLDLICSVIVVEQIVTDIEVKWVRFGQAFGNLQNIVTSVIWEQPKSTPELTFQFAQFEQAINELKVLDKKWSNA
;
A
#
# COMPACT_ATOMS: atom_id res chain seq x y z
N MET A 1 -22.23 5.13 -44.16
CA MET A 1 -21.08 5.81 -43.52
C MET A 1 -21.38 6.31 -42.09
N HIS A 2 -22.44 5.82 -41.42
CA HIS A 2 -22.87 6.31 -40.11
C HIS A 2 -22.77 5.27 -38.97
N GLU A 3 -22.42 4.01 -39.26
CA GLU A 3 -22.31 2.95 -38.24
C GLU A 3 -20.93 2.86 -37.58
N SER A 4 -19.88 3.42 -38.20
CA SER A 4 -18.51 3.31 -37.71
C SER A 4 -18.17 4.24 -36.55
N ILE A 5 -18.97 5.30 -36.32
CA ILE A 5 -18.74 6.29 -35.26
C ILE A 5 -19.27 5.78 -33.91
N SER A 6 -20.34 4.97 -33.91
CA SER A 6 -20.95 4.42 -32.69
C SER A 6 -20.09 3.33 -32.04
N LEU A 7 -19.44 2.47 -32.84
CA LEU A 7 -18.54 1.43 -32.34
C LEU A 7 -17.25 1.97 -31.72
N ILE A 8 -16.69 3.07 -32.26
CA ILE A 8 -15.53 3.73 -31.66
C ILE A 8 -15.89 4.36 -30.32
N TYR A 9 -17.06 5.01 -30.21
CA TYR A 9 -17.53 5.54 -28.93
C TYR A 9 -17.78 4.44 -27.90
N ILE A 10 -18.38 3.31 -28.29
CA ILE A 10 -18.63 2.18 -27.38
C ILE A 10 -17.32 1.50 -26.95
N LEU A 11 -16.35 1.35 -27.85
CA LEU A 11 -15.03 0.80 -27.51
C LEU A 11 -14.20 1.77 -26.65
N TYR A 12 -14.31 3.09 -26.87
CA TYR A 12 -13.72 4.10 -25.99
C TYR A 12 -14.40 4.13 -24.62
N PHE A 13 -15.73 4.03 -24.55
CA PHE A 13 -16.47 3.96 -23.28
C PHE A 13 -16.19 2.65 -22.52
N SER A 14 -16.03 1.54 -23.25
CA SER A 14 -15.67 0.23 -22.69
C SER A 14 -14.23 0.18 -22.19
N ASN A 15 -13.29 0.87 -22.83
CA ASN A 15 -11.92 1.07 -22.30
C ASN A 15 -11.85 2.11 -21.17
N PHE A 16 -12.97 2.77 -20.85
CA PHE A 16 -13.08 3.80 -19.81
C PHE A 16 -13.95 3.37 -18.62
N LEU A 17 -14.38 2.11 -18.57
CA LEU A 17 -14.75 1.49 -17.30
C LEU A 17 -13.45 1.16 -16.57
N LYS A 18 -12.84 2.20 -15.99
CA LYS A 18 -11.87 2.03 -14.90
C LYS A 18 -12.55 1.14 -13.87
N HIS A 19 -12.13 -0.11 -13.79
CA HIS A 19 -12.53 -0.96 -12.69
C HIS A 19 -11.88 -0.35 -11.46
N MET A 20 -12.69 0.32 -10.63
CA MET A 20 -12.24 0.81 -9.35
C MET A 20 -12.12 -0.38 -8.42
N GLN A 21 -10.92 -0.59 -7.90
CA GLN A 21 -10.69 -1.60 -6.87
C GLN A 21 -11.31 -1.14 -5.55
N SER A 22 -11.76 -2.08 -4.73
CA SER A 22 -12.12 -1.79 -3.36
C SER A 22 -10.86 -1.70 -2.50
N ILE A 23 -10.90 -0.82 -1.49
CA ILE A 23 -9.87 -0.75 -0.47
C ILE A 23 -10.53 -0.67 0.90
N SER A 24 -9.99 -1.43 1.86
CA SER A 24 -10.50 -1.51 3.23
C SER A 24 -9.35 -1.73 4.21
N ALA A 25 -9.64 -1.57 5.51
CA ALA A 25 -8.72 -1.95 6.58
C ALA A 25 -9.26 -3.17 7.33
N ILE A 26 -8.42 -4.17 7.54
CA ILE A 26 -8.76 -5.44 8.18
C ILE A 26 -7.70 -5.84 9.21
N PHE A 27 -8.01 -6.81 10.06
CA PHE A 27 -7.00 -7.55 10.82
C PHE A 27 -6.54 -8.76 10.01
N LEU A 28 -5.23 -8.98 9.94
CA LEU A 28 -4.66 -10.19 9.39
C LEU A 28 -4.37 -11.18 10.52
N ASP A 29 -5.20 -12.22 10.62
CA ASP A 29 -5.15 -13.21 11.71
C ASP A 29 -4.06 -14.28 11.51
N GLU A 30 -3.66 -14.52 10.26
CA GLU A 30 -2.63 -15.50 9.90
C GLU A 30 -1.44 -14.80 9.25
N HIS A 31 -0.29 -14.80 9.94
CA HIS A 31 0.97 -14.36 9.36
C HIS A 31 2.00 -15.49 9.41
N PRO A 32 2.67 -15.82 8.29
CA PRO A 32 3.60 -16.96 8.21
C PRO A 32 4.89 -16.79 9.02
N ILE A 33 5.09 -15.65 9.70
CA ILE A 33 6.35 -15.37 10.39
C ILE A 33 6.25 -15.81 11.83
N HIS A 34 6.86 -16.97 12.08
CA HIS A 34 7.20 -17.42 13.41
C HIS A 34 8.11 -16.39 14.09
N GLY A 35 7.54 -15.57 14.98
CA GLY A 35 8.31 -14.68 15.85
C GLY A 35 7.81 -13.24 15.93
N CYS A 36 7.02 -12.75 14.98
CA CYS A 36 6.78 -11.30 14.92
C CYS A 36 5.68 -10.81 15.87
N ILE A 37 4.65 -11.61 16.16
CA ILE A 37 3.81 -11.36 17.33
C ILE A 37 3.19 -12.67 17.78
N HIS A 38 3.71 -13.19 18.88
CA HIS A 38 3.08 -14.23 19.63
C HIS A 38 2.51 -13.63 20.92
N ASP A 39 1.25 -13.89 21.24
CA ASP A 39 0.73 -13.59 22.57
C ASP A 39 1.49 -14.42 23.64
N ALA A 40 1.21 -14.16 24.92
CA ALA A 40 1.82 -14.93 26.01
C ALA A 40 1.52 -16.45 25.95
N SER A 41 0.56 -16.87 25.12
CA SER A 41 0.15 -18.26 24.88
C SER A 41 0.71 -18.82 23.56
N ASN A 42 1.62 -18.09 22.90
CA ASN A 42 2.24 -18.44 21.63
C ASN A 42 1.28 -18.47 20.41
N ASN A 43 0.12 -17.84 20.49
CA ASN A 43 -0.76 -17.65 19.34
C ASN A 43 -0.32 -16.44 18.52
N LEU A 44 -0.49 -16.49 17.20
CA LEU A 44 -0.29 -15.32 16.33
C LEU A 44 -1.26 -14.21 16.75
N ASN A 45 -0.73 -13.02 17.05
CA ASN A 45 -1.58 -11.85 17.30
C ASN A 45 -1.89 -11.17 15.97
N PRO A 46 -3.17 -10.94 15.63
CA PRO A 46 -3.50 -10.20 14.42
C PRO A 46 -2.90 -8.80 14.43
N PHE A 47 -2.61 -8.26 13.25
CA PHE A 47 -2.24 -6.86 13.09
C PHE A 47 -3.07 -6.18 11.99
N PRO A 48 -3.28 -4.86 12.07
CA PRO A 48 -4.04 -4.13 11.05
C PRO A 48 -3.29 -4.04 9.73
N ILE A 49 -3.98 -4.23 8.61
CA ILE A 49 -3.44 -4.09 7.26
C ILE A 49 -4.51 -3.57 6.29
N LEU A 50 -4.09 -2.94 5.20
CA LEU A 50 -4.98 -2.65 4.07
C LEU A 50 -5.32 -3.93 3.30
N ALA A 51 -6.50 -3.96 2.70
CA ALA A 51 -6.88 -4.99 1.76
C ALA A 51 -7.31 -4.37 0.42
N ILE A 52 -6.93 -5.02 -0.69
CA ILE A 52 -7.40 -4.70 -2.04
C ILE A 52 -8.34 -5.83 -2.46
N ASP A 53 -9.58 -5.49 -2.80
CA ASP A 53 -10.60 -6.48 -3.18
C ASP A 53 -10.70 -7.63 -2.15
N ASP A 54 -10.69 -7.25 -0.86
CA ASP A 54 -10.72 -8.13 0.32
C ASP A 54 -9.49 -9.04 0.50
N VAL A 55 -8.44 -8.88 -0.30
CA VAL A 55 -7.15 -9.58 -0.15
C VAL A 55 -6.17 -8.71 0.65
N PRO A 56 -5.62 -9.20 1.78
CA PRO A 56 -4.60 -8.50 2.55
C PRO A 56 -3.43 -8.03 1.68
N LEU A 57 -2.94 -6.81 1.90
CA LEU A 57 -2.00 -6.14 0.99
C LEU A 57 -0.70 -6.92 0.77
N ASN A 58 -0.16 -7.56 1.81
CA ASN A 58 1.05 -8.39 1.71
C ASN A 58 0.84 -9.60 0.78
N LEU A 59 -0.31 -10.28 0.90
CA LEU A 59 -0.69 -11.39 0.03
C LEU A 59 -0.98 -10.91 -1.39
N TRP A 60 -1.73 -9.82 -1.53
CA TRP A 60 -2.05 -9.24 -2.83
C TRP A 60 -0.78 -8.88 -3.60
N VAL A 61 0.19 -8.22 -2.96
CA VAL A 61 1.47 -7.86 -3.59
C VAL A 61 2.26 -9.11 -3.96
N HIS A 62 2.29 -10.12 -3.10
CA HIS A 62 2.99 -11.37 -3.37
C HIS A 62 2.43 -12.10 -4.60
N GLU A 63 1.11 -12.13 -4.75
CA GLU A 63 0.43 -12.86 -5.82
C GLU A 63 0.41 -12.09 -7.16
N ASN A 64 0.44 -10.76 -7.12
CA ASN A 64 0.15 -9.92 -8.29
C ASN A 64 1.35 -9.13 -8.82
N THR A 65 2.52 -9.19 -8.17
CA THR A 65 3.72 -8.45 -8.58
C THR A 65 4.92 -9.37 -8.80
N ASN A 66 5.84 -8.98 -9.68
CA ASN A 66 7.13 -9.64 -9.88
C ASN A 66 8.26 -9.05 -9.01
N ILE A 67 7.95 -8.53 -7.83
CA ILE A 67 8.98 -8.02 -6.93
C ILE A 67 9.77 -9.22 -6.39
N PHE A 68 11.10 -9.06 -6.28
CA PHE A 68 12.00 -10.14 -5.89
C PHE A 68 11.75 -10.64 -4.46
N GLU A 69 11.41 -9.74 -3.55
CA GLU A 69 11.19 -10.07 -2.14
C GLU A 69 9.85 -10.78 -1.91
N ARG A 70 9.86 -11.64 -0.90
CA ARG A 70 8.67 -12.34 -0.42
C ARG A 70 7.75 -11.39 0.35
N ALA A 71 6.86 -10.72 -0.37
CA ALA A 71 5.92 -9.76 0.21
C ALA A 71 4.92 -10.40 1.19
N ASP A 72 4.63 -11.70 1.08
CA ASP A 72 3.74 -12.45 1.98
C ASP A 72 4.24 -12.48 3.43
N ASN A 73 5.54 -12.23 3.64
CA ASN A 73 6.21 -12.15 4.93
C ASN A 73 6.55 -10.71 5.34
N LEU A 74 5.86 -9.70 4.81
CA LEU A 74 6.12 -8.31 5.20
C LEU A 74 4.93 -7.73 5.96
N VAL A 75 5.24 -6.82 6.88
CA VAL A 75 4.26 -6.15 7.74
C VAL A 75 4.02 -4.71 7.26
N PRO A 76 2.87 -4.09 7.57
CA PRO A 76 2.56 -2.74 7.12
C PRO A 76 3.53 -1.71 7.66
N ALA A 77 4.12 -0.90 6.77
CA ALA A 77 4.98 0.20 7.15
C ALA A 77 4.30 1.14 8.17
N GLN A 78 2.99 1.33 8.02
CA GLN A 78 2.12 2.06 8.94
C GLN A 78 1.74 1.18 10.13
N GLY A 79 2.42 1.38 11.25
CA GLY A 79 2.24 0.62 12.50
C GLY A 79 3.52 -0.10 12.92
N TRP A 80 4.39 -0.41 11.95
CA TRP A 80 5.61 -1.19 12.20
C TRP A 80 6.92 -0.46 11.93
N LEU A 81 6.93 0.62 11.13
CA LEU A 81 8.15 1.41 10.98
C LEU A 81 8.51 2.08 12.30
N TYR A 82 9.59 1.62 12.91
CA TYR A 82 10.13 2.14 14.15
C TYR A 82 11.51 2.72 13.89
N ASP A 83 11.75 3.90 14.43
CA ASP A 83 13.11 4.40 14.61
C ASP A 83 13.36 4.40 16.12
N PHE A 84 14.31 3.56 16.57
CA PHE A 84 14.65 3.40 17.98
C PHE A 84 15.04 4.72 18.64
N GLU A 85 15.42 5.73 17.86
CA GLU A 85 15.80 7.06 18.33
C GLU A 85 14.67 8.11 18.20
N SER A 86 13.60 7.87 17.40
CA SER A 86 12.52 8.84 17.21
C SER A 86 11.21 8.27 16.61
N GLU A 87 10.05 8.86 16.96
CA GLU A 87 8.76 8.53 16.29
C GLU A 87 8.65 9.06 14.84
N LEU A 88 9.71 9.65 14.30
CA LEU A 88 9.66 10.35 13.01
C LEU A 88 9.39 9.39 11.84
N ALA A 89 10.01 8.20 11.84
CA ALA A 89 9.83 7.20 10.79
C ALA A 89 8.35 6.79 10.63
N LEU A 90 7.70 6.45 11.74
CA LEU A 90 6.28 6.10 11.76
C LEU A 90 5.41 7.27 11.29
N SER A 91 5.69 8.48 11.77
CA SER A 91 4.97 9.68 11.37
C SER A 91 5.08 9.97 9.87
N HIS A 92 6.27 9.72 9.27
CA HIS A 92 6.50 9.85 7.85
C HIS A 92 5.72 8.80 7.06
N ALA A 93 5.72 7.54 7.49
CA ALA A 93 4.99 6.46 6.83
C ALA A 93 3.48 6.77 6.73
N TRP A 94 2.88 7.24 7.83
CA TRP A 94 1.47 7.65 7.85
C TRP A 94 1.20 8.89 6.98
N ARG A 95 2.10 9.86 7.01
CA ARG A 95 1.98 11.10 6.23
C ARG A 95 2.09 10.84 4.72
N LEU A 96 2.97 9.93 4.30
CA LEU A 96 3.16 9.57 2.89
C LEU A 96 1.95 8.78 2.36
N LEU A 97 1.37 7.88 3.17
CA LEU A 97 0.20 7.11 2.76
C LEU A 97 -1.09 7.95 2.70
N THR A 98 -1.26 8.90 3.63
CA THR A 98 -2.47 9.73 3.69
C THR A 98 -2.63 10.53 2.38
N PRO A 99 -3.72 10.35 1.63
CA PRO A 99 -3.90 11.03 0.36
C PRO A 99 -4.06 12.54 0.58
N ASN A 100 -3.43 13.33 -0.28
CA ASN A 100 -3.61 14.77 -0.33
C ASN A 100 -3.69 15.19 -1.80
N PHE A 101 -4.55 16.14 -2.13
CA PHE A 101 -4.74 16.62 -3.49
C PHE A 101 -4.34 18.10 -3.62
N SER A 102 -4.08 18.52 -4.85
CA SER A 102 -3.71 19.89 -5.19
C SER A 102 -4.60 20.41 -6.32
N GLU A 103 -5.04 21.66 -6.21
CA GLU A 103 -5.75 22.35 -7.29
C GLU A 103 -4.87 22.57 -8.53
N TYR A 104 -3.55 22.50 -8.38
CA TYR A 104 -2.57 22.72 -9.45
C TYR A 104 -2.27 21.46 -10.28
N GLY A 105 -2.76 20.29 -9.85
CA GLY A 105 -2.62 19.02 -10.59
C GLY A 105 -2.36 17.81 -9.69
N PRO A 106 -2.20 16.62 -10.31
CA PRO A 106 -1.98 15.37 -9.58
C PRO A 106 -0.68 15.40 -8.77
N ILE A 107 -0.72 14.87 -7.55
CA ILE A 107 0.47 14.71 -6.70
C ILE A 107 0.96 13.27 -6.83
N SER A 108 2.23 13.09 -7.22
CA SER A 108 2.91 11.78 -7.14
C SER A 108 3.72 11.69 -5.85
N THR A 109 3.61 10.57 -5.14
CA THR A 109 4.32 10.30 -3.88
C THR A 109 4.78 8.85 -3.85
N ILE A 110 6.00 8.62 -3.37
CA ILE A 110 6.49 7.26 -3.09
C ILE A 110 6.08 6.88 -1.67
N VAL A 111 5.29 5.83 -1.56
CA VAL A 111 4.69 5.40 -0.29
C VAL A 111 5.29 4.04 0.11
N PRO A 112 5.97 3.93 1.26
CA PRO A 112 6.30 2.63 1.82
C PRO A 112 5.01 1.94 2.27
N LEU A 113 4.77 0.73 1.78
CA LEU A 113 3.58 -0.06 2.08
C LEU A 113 3.91 -1.18 3.06
N LEU A 114 4.99 -1.93 2.80
CA LEU A 114 5.36 -3.11 3.57
C LEU A 114 6.84 -3.05 3.93
N VAL A 115 7.18 -3.53 5.12
CA VAL A 115 8.54 -3.57 5.67
C VAL A 115 8.86 -4.93 6.25
N CYS A 116 10.16 -5.24 6.31
CA CYS A 116 10.65 -6.43 6.98
C CYS A 116 10.36 -6.33 8.48
N PRO A 117 9.80 -7.38 9.09
CA PRO A 117 9.50 -7.35 10.52
C PRO A 117 10.71 -7.65 11.41
N ASP A 118 11.85 -8.05 10.84
CA ASP A 118 13.07 -8.36 11.59
C ASP A 118 13.82 -7.11 12.06
N ASP A 119 13.83 -6.03 11.26
CA ASP A 119 14.55 -4.78 11.55
C ASP A 119 13.63 -3.57 11.75
N LEU A 120 12.40 -3.61 11.22
CA LEU A 120 11.37 -2.59 11.40
C LEU A 120 11.76 -1.18 10.92
N ASP A 121 12.75 -1.10 10.03
CA ASP A 121 13.24 0.14 9.45
C ASP A 121 13.22 0.09 7.90
N LEU A 122 13.95 1.00 7.25
CA LEU A 122 14.01 1.07 5.78
C LEU A 122 15.29 0.42 5.20
N ILE A 123 15.98 -0.45 5.94
CA ILE A 123 17.28 -1.02 5.56
C ILE A 123 17.15 -2.39 4.89
N CYS A 124 16.32 -3.31 5.42
CA CYS A 124 16.10 -4.62 4.79
C CYS A 124 15.11 -4.53 3.60
N SER A 125 13.98 -5.23 3.70
CA SER A 125 12.99 -5.32 2.63
C SER A 125 11.92 -4.28 2.84
N VAL A 126 11.78 -3.36 1.87
CA VAL A 126 10.71 -2.37 1.85
C VAL A 126 10.04 -2.39 0.49
N ILE A 127 8.75 -2.71 0.48
CA ILE A 127 7.91 -2.55 -0.70
C ILE A 127 7.31 -1.16 -0.69
N VAL A 128 7.43 -0.48 -1.82
CA VAL A 128 6.85 0.84 -2.05
C VAL A 128 5.90 0.81 -3.23
N VAL A 129 5.05 1.82 -3.28
CA VAL A 129 4.21 2.12 -4.44
C VAL A 129 4.36 3.58 -4.85
N GLU A 130 4.28 3.86 -6.14
CA GLU A 130 4.03 5.23 -6.59
C GLU A 130 2.53 5.51 -6.54
N GLN A 131 2.14 6.43 -5.65
CA GLN A 131 0.78 6.89 -5.44
C GLN A 131 0.55 8.22 -6.17
N ILE A 132 -0.42 8.25 -7.09
CA ILE A 132 -0.86 9.48 -7.75
C ILE A 132 -2.24 9.86 -7.22
N VAL A 133 -2.38 11.07 -6.68
CA VAL A 133 -3.62 11.55 -6.05
C VAL A 133 -4.20 12.74 -6.81
N THR A 134 -5.51 12.70 -7.05
CA THR A 134 -6.33 13.84 -7.47
C THR A 134 -7.43 14.09 -6.43
N ASP A 135 -8.32 15.05 -6.69
CA ASP A 135 -9.49 15.33 -5.86
C ASP A 135 -10.57 14.23 -5.90
N ILE A 136 -10.51 13.32 -6.89
CA ILE A 136 -11.51 12.28 -7.10
C ILE A 136 -10.98 10.86 -6.89
N GLU A 137 -9.68 10.63 -7.10
CA GLU A 137 -9.11 9.29 -7.09
C GLU A 137 -7.70 9.22 -6.52
N VAL A 138 -7.37 8.04 -6.02
CA VAL A 138 -6.01 7.64 -5.67
C VAL A 138 -5.62 6.52 -6.61
N LYS A 139 -4.46 6.62 -7.24
CA LYS A 139 -3.90 5.56 -8.08
C LYS A 139 -2.62 5.01 -7.51
N TRP A 140 -2.47 3.69 -7.56
CA TRP A 140 -1.21 3.00 -7.36
C TRP A 140 -0.70 2.54 -8.72
N VAL A 141 0.30 3.24 -9.26
CA VAL A 141 0.65 3.13 -10.69
C VAL A 141 1.77 2.15 -10.98
N ARG A 142 2.64 1.88 -10.01
CA ARG A 142 3.67 0.83 -10.07
C ARG A 142 4.19 0.52 -8.67
N PHE A 143 4.53 -0.74 -8.46
CA PHE A 143 5.18 -1.22 -7.26
C PHE A 143 6.69 -1.34 -7.47
N GLY A 144 7.44 -1.25 -6.39
CA GLY A 144 8.88 -1.42 -6.41
C GLY A 144 9.44 -1.75 -5.03
N GLN A 145 10.74 -1.98 -4.99
CA GLN A 145 11.50 -2.21 -3.78
C GLN A 145 12.37 -0.99 -3.48
N ALA A 146 12.39 -0.52 -2.24
CA ALA A 146 13.32 0.53 -1.85
C ALA A 146 14.77 0.01 -1.96
N PHE A 147 15.65 0.86 -2.49
CA PHE A 147 17.09 0.56 -2.61
C PHE A 147 17.95 1.54 -1.80
N GLY A 148 17.41 2.71 -1.51
CA GLY A 148 18.07 3.72 -0.70
C GLY A 148 17.06 4.50 0.10
N ASN A 149 17.48 4.94 1.29
CA ASN A 149 16.73 5.84 2.14
C ASN A 149 17.66 6.91 2.74
N LEU A 150 17.08 8.02 3.14
CA LEU A 150 17.76 9.08 3.90
C LEU A 150 16.76 9.63 4.91
N GLN A 151 17.13 9.66 6.19
CA GLN A 151 16.27 10.16 7.27
C GLN A 151 14.86 9.55 7.24
N ASN A 152 14.78 8.23 7.12
CA ASN A 152 13.53 7.47 7.10
C ASN A 152 12.59 7.83 5.92
N ILE A 153 13.16 8.31 4.81
CA ILE A 153 12.47 8.57 3.55
C ILE A 153 13.14 7.78 2.44
N VAL A 154 12.37 7.07 1.63
CA VAL A 154 12.88 6.34 0.46
C VAL A 154 13.38 7.34 -0.59
N THR A 155 14.63 7.16 -1.03
CA THR A 155 15.30 8.04 -2.01
C THR A 155 15.54 7.37 -3.35
N SER A 156 15.50 6.05 -3.41
CA SER A 156 15.74 5.28 -4.63
C SER A 156 14.91 4.00 -4.62
N VAL A 157 14.38 3.63 -5.79
CA VAL A 157 13.46 2.51 -5.95
C VAL A 157 13.87 1.66 -7.15
N ILE A 158 13.95 0.35 -6.94
CA ILE A 158 13.98 -0.64 -8.02
C ILE A 158 12.52 -0.96 -8.36
N TRP A 159 12.04 -0.42 -9.47
CA TRP A 159 10.68 -0.69 -9.94
C TRP A 159 10.54 -2.12 -10.46
N GLU A 160 9.35 -2.69 -10.34
CA GLU A 160 9.00 -3.99 -10.93
C GLU A 160 9.36 -4.04 -12.43
N GLN A 161 10.15 -5.04 -12.84
CA GLN A 161 10.57 -5.24 -14.23
C GLN A 161 10.61 -6.75 -14.59
N PRO A 162 9.84 -7.19 -15.61
CA PRO A 162 8.85 -6.42 -16.35
C PRO A 162 7.66 -6.05 -15.46
N LYS A 163 7.07 -4.86 -15.69
CA LYS A 163 5.82 -4.47 -15.03
C LYS A 163 4.73 -5.47 -15.41
N SER A 164 4.23 -6.24 -14.44
CA SER A 164 3.08 -7.13 -14.64
C SER A 164 1.80 -6.58 -14.04
N THR A 165 1.94 -5.74 -13.02
CA THR A 165 0.81 -5.18 -12.28
C THR A 165 0.12 -4.06 -13.07
N PRO A 166 -1.23 -4.09 -13.26
CA PRO A 166 -1.96 -2.94 -13.79
C PRO A 166 -1.96 -1.76 -12.79
N GLU A 167 -2.34 -0.57 -13.27
CA GLU A 167 -2.64 0.53 -12.34
C GLU A 167 -3.88 0.19 -11.51
N LEU A 168 -3.79 0.33 -10.20
CA LEU A 168 -4.96 0.27 -9.33
C LEU A 168 -5.51 1.68 -9.14
N THR A 169 -6.82 1.83 -9.20
CA THR A 169 -7.53 3.09 -9.02
C THR A 169 -8.60 2.93 -7.95
N PHE A 170 -8.54 3.78 -6.93
CA PHE A 170 -9.47 3.82 -5.82
C PHE A 170 -10.21 5.16 -5.81
N GLN A 171 -11.46 5.18 -5.34
CA GLN A 171 -12.14 6.46 -5.06
C GLN A 171 -11.45 7.16 -3.90
N PHE A 172 -11.22 8.47 -4.02
CA PHE A 172 -10.54 9.25 -2.98
C PHE A 172 -11.20 9.07 -1.60
N ALA A 173 -12.52 9.21 -1.52
CA ALA A 173 -13.26 9.10 -0.28
C ALA A 173 -13.18 7.70 0.36
N GLN A 174 -13.22 6.64 -0.47
CA GLN A 174 -13.09 5.26 0.01
C GLN A 174 -11.67 4.98 0.52
N PHE A 175 -10.65 5.49 -0.19
CA PHE A 175 -9.26 5.37 0.23
C PHE A 175 -9.03 6.12 1.55
N GLU A 176 -9.49 7.36 1.67
CA GLU A 176 -9.39 8.14 2.90
C GLU A 176 -10.09 7.44 4.09
N GLN A 177 -11.27 6.86 3.85
CA GLN A 177 -11.97 6.07 4.85
C GLN A 177 -11.14 4.87 5.30
N ALA A 178 -10.59 4.08 4.37
CA ALA A 178 -9.75 2.94 4.69
C ALA A 178 -8.50 3.33 5.50
N ILE A 179 -7.84 4.45 5.18
CA ILE A 179 -6.70 4.95 5.98
C ILE A 179 -7.15 5.33 7.41
N ASN A 180 -8.30 5.96 7.57
CA ASN A 180 -8.81 6.33 8.89
C ASN A 180 -9.21 5.10 9.72
N GLU A 181 -9.81 4.09 9.09
CA GLU A 181 -10.12 2.81 9.73
C GLU A 181 -8.83 2.10 10.15
N LEU A 182 -7.81 2.06 9.29
CA LEU A 182 -6.50 1.48 9.62
C LEU A 182 -5.89 2.14 10.86
N LYS A 183 -5.92 3.48 10.97
CA LYS A 183 -5.44 4.21 12.16
C LYS A 183 -6.21 3.84 13.43
N VAL A 184 -7.52 3.55 13.32
CA VAL A 184 -8.33 3.11 14.46
C VAL A 184 -7.96 1.69 14.88
N LEU A 185 -7.74 0.79 13.93
CA LEU A 185 -7.31 -0.57 14.20
C LEU A 185 -5.90 -0.60 14.81
N ASP A 186 -4.96 0.18 14.28
CA ASP A 186 -3.59 0.35 14.79
C ASP A 186 -3.56 0.80 16.25
N LYS A 187 -4.33 1.84 16.59
CA LYS A 187 -4.46 2.27 17.99
C LYS A 187 -5.04 1.21 18.91
N LYS A 188 -5.99 0.40 18.43
CA LYS A 188 -6.55 -0.70 19.25
C LYS A 188 -5.50 -1.78 19.48
N TRP A 189 -4.75 -2.11 18.43
CA TRP A 189 -3.69 -3.10 18.46
C TRP A 189 -2.55 -2.69 19.39
N SER A 190 -2.06 -1.44 19.34
CA SER A 190 -0.98 -0.97 20.23
C SER A 190 -1.38 -0.88 21.72
N ASN A 191 -2.66 -0.95 22.05
CA ASN A 191 -3.18 -0.89 23.42
C ASN A 191 -3.61 -2.27 23.97
N ALA A 192 -3.53 -3.32 23.15
CA ALA A 192 -3.87 -4.70 23.52
C ALA A 192 -2.65 -5.43 24.11
#